data_AF-A0A841CHQ2-F1
#
_entry.id   AF-A0A841CHQ2-F1
#
_cell.length_a   1.000
_cell.length_b   1.000
_cell.length_c   1.000
_cell.angle_alpha   90.00
_cell.angle_beta   90.00
_cell.angle_gamma   90.00
#
_symmetry.space_group_name_H-M   'P 1'
#
loop_
_entity.id
_entity.type
_entity.pdbx_description
1 polymer ?
#
loop_
_entity_poly.entity_id
_entity_poly.type
_entity_poly.pdbx_seq_one_letter_code
_entity_poly.pdbx_strand_id
1 'polypeptide(L)'
;MFPPAPVVAELDEALRPLRAAHPDLKWSTPGRWHITLCFHGDDAVPDGRLEALRDATAPTLRLTGSGTFPGVLWIGVDGPLHPLARLAGADERWRPHLTVARSRRRRVRWPHVGFTGREWTVTEVALVGSDPSAGYRVLDRVPLSTPND
;
A
#
# COMPACT_ATOMS: atom_id res chain seq x y z
N MET A 1 -4.55 2.21 -2.78
CA MET A 1 -4.39 1.49 -4.08
C MET A 1 -4.06 0.04 -3.81
N PHE A 2 -4.53 -0.89 -4.64
CA PHE A 2 -4.23 -2.31 -4.52
C PHE A 2 -3.27 -2.73 -5.64
N PRO A 3 -2.13 -3.37 -5.34
CA PRO A 3 -1.28 -3.93 -6.39
C PRO A 3 -2.02 -5.01 -7.19
N PRO A 4 -1.76 -5.16 -8.49
CA PRO A 4 -2.41 -6.18 -9.31
C PRO A 4 -1.92 -7.59 -8.93
N ALA A 5 -2.71 -8.62 -9.28
CA ALA A 5 -2.46 -10.00 -8.87
C ALA A 5 -1.02 -10.51 -9.17
N PRO A 6 -0.40 -10.21 -10.33
CA PRO A 6 0.99 -10.64 -10.59
C PRO A 6 2.01 -10.03 -9.63
N VAL A 7 1.84 -8.76 -9.24
CA VAL A 7 2.71 -8.06 -8.28
C VAL A 7 2.52 -8.62 -6.87
N VAL A 8 1.28 -8.91 -6.50
CA VAL A 8 0.96 -9.57 -5.23
C VAL A 8 1.57 -10.97 -5.16
N ALA A 9 1.41 -11.79 -6.19
CA ALA A 9 1.94 -13.15 -6.22
C ALA A 9 3.49 -13.18 -6.12
N GLU A 10 4.15 -12.27 -6.81
CA GLU A 10 5.62 -12.15 -6.78
C GLU A 10 6.15 -11.79 -5.39
N LEU A 11 5.54 -10.80 -4.72
CA LEU A 11 5.92 -10.46 -3.35
C LEU A 11 5.55 -11.59 -2.37
N ASP A 12 4.42 -12.26 -2.57
CA ASP A 12 4.00 -13.38 -1.72
C ASP A 12 5.01 -14.53 -1.74
N GLU A 13 5.49 -14.90 -2.92
CA GLU A 13 6.53 -15.91 -3.07
C GLU A 13 7.83 -15.48 -2.34
N ALA A 14 8.28 -14.25 -2.55
CA ALA A 14 9.49 -13.72 -1.93
C ALA A 14 9.42 -13.71 -0.38
N LEU A 15 8.23 -13.48 0.19
CA LEU A 15 8.04 -13.44 1.64
C LEU A 15 7.81 -14.82 2.27
N ARG A 16 7.57 -15.87 1.48
CA ARG A 16 7.31 -17.23 2.01
C ARG A 16 8.41 -17.74 2.96
N PRO A 17 9.71 -17.74 2.63
CA PRO A 17 10.75 -18.21 3.55
C PRO A 17 10.86 -17.35 4.82
N LEU A 18 10.68 -16.04 4.70
CA LEU A 18 10.72 -15.13 5.85
C LEU A 18 9.55 -15.36 6.81
N ARG A 19 8.36 -15.67 6.29
CA ARG A 19 7.20 -16.05 7.10
C ARG A 19 7.46 -17.30 7.92
N ALA A 20 8.08 -18.31 7.32
CA ALA A 20 8.44 -19.55 8.02
C ALA A 20 9.50 -19.30 9.10
N ALA A 21 10.49 -18.43 8.84
CA ALA A 21 11.56 -18.12 9.80
C ALA A 21 11.13 -17.18 10.94
N HIS A 22 10.04 -16.41 10.76
CA HIS A 22 9.55 -15.42 11.72
C HIS A 22 8.07 -15.63 12.05
N PRO A 23 7.71 -16.75 12.69
CA PRO A 23 6.31 -17.08 13.03
C PRO A 23 5.72 -16.19 14.13
N ASP A 24 6.56 -15.44 14.84
CA ASP A 24 6.13 -14.52 15.89
C ASP A 24 5.65 -13.15 15.37
N LEU A 25 5.88 -12.86 14.08
CA LEU A 25 5.37 -11.66 13.42
C LEU A 25 3.95 -11.88 12.91
N LYS A 26 3.11 -10.84 12.99
CA LYS A 26 1.79 -10.84 12.37
C LYS A 26 1.92 -10.40 10.91
N TRP A 27 2.11 -11.36 10.02
CA TRP A 27 2.15 -11.13 8.57
C TRP A 27 0.78 -10.72 8.02
N SER A 28 0.75 -9.68 7.18
CA SER A 28 -0.47 -9.29 6.47
C SER A 28 -0.78 -10.28 5.35
N THR A 29 -2.06 -10.58 5.15
CA THR A 29 -2.48 -11.47 4.08
C THR A 29 -2.33 -10.76 2.72
N PRO A 30 -1.94 -11.48 1.65
CA PRO A 30 -1.71 -10.88 0.33
C PRO A 30 -2.92 -10.10 -0.20
N GLY A 31 -4.14 -10.63 0.00
CA GLY A 31 -5.38 -9.96 -0.39
C GLY A 31 -5.71 -8.67 0.38
N ARG A 32 -4.95 -8.34 1.43
CA ARG A 32 -5.07 -7.07 2.18
C ARG A 32 -3.95 -6.10 1.87
N TRP A 33 -3.00 -6.44 1.01
CA TRP A 33 -1.91 -5.55 0.67
C TRP A 33 -2.41 -4.36 -0.15
N HIS A 34 -2.01 -3.17 0.30
CA HIS A 34 -2.37 -1.92 -0.32
C HIS A 34 -1.28 -0.89 -0.03
N ILE A 35 -1.22 0.12 -0.89
CA ILE A 35 -0.43 1.33 -0.69
C ILE A 35 -1.41 2.43 -0.29
N THR A 36 -1.24 2.97 0.90
CA THR A 36 -2.08 4.07 1.42
C THR A 36 -1.56 5.40 0.90
N LEU A 37 -2.44 6.18 0.27
CA LEU A 37 -2.13 7.55 -0.16
C LEU A 37 -2.35 8.54 0.99
N CYS A 38 -3.49 8.48 1.66
CA CYS A 38 -3.82 9.31 2.82
C CYS A 38 -4.75 8.54 3.78
N PHE A 39 -4.69 8.88 5.07
CA PHE A 39 -5.65 8.45 6.08
C PHE A 39 -6.56 9.62 6.43
N HIS A 40 -7.88 9.44 6.31
CA HIS A 40 -8.84 10.52 6.56
C HIS A 40 -9.34 10.61 8.01
N GLY A 41 -9.10 9.57 8.83
CA GLY A 41 -9.62 9.48 10.20
C GLY A 41 -11.05 8.94 10.27
N ASP A 42 -11.52 8.71 11.50
CA ASP A 42 -12.77 7.98 11.76
C ASP A 42 -14.02 8.86 11.53
N ASP A 43 -13.91 10.17 11.73
CA ASP A 43 -15.02 11.13 11.56
C ASP A 43 -15.13 11.69 10.12
N ALA A 44 -14.40 11.11 9.18
CA ALA A 44 -14.37 11.60 7.81
C ALA A 44 -15.65 11.27 7.05
N VAL A 45 -16.24 12.30 6.43
CA VAL A 45 -17.30 12.11 5.42
C VAL A 45 -16.67 11.57 4.12
N PRO A 46 -17.14 10.41 3.58
CA PRO A 46 -16.56 9.78 2.38
C PRO A 46 -16.75 10.57 1.09
N ASP A 47 -17.80 11.38 1.00
CA ASP A 47 -18.21 12.04 -0.24
C ASP A 47 -17.14 13.01 -0.75
N GLY A 48 -16.94 13.04 -2.07
CA GLY A 48 -16.02 13.95 -2.75
C GLY A 48 -14.53 13.62 -2.62
N ARG A 49 -14.13 12.62 -1.83
CA ARG A 49 -12.71 12.34 -1.52
C ARG A 49 -11.86 11.90 -2.72
N LEU A 50 -12.49 11.42 -3.79
CA LEU A 50 -11.83 10.99 -5.01
C LEU A 50 -11.92 12.02 -6.14
N GLU A 51 -12.59 13.16 -5.96
CA GLU A 51 -12.83 14.13 -7.04
C GLU A 51 -11.53 14.67 -7.64
N ALA A 52 -10.58 15.07 -6.80
CA ALA A 52 -9.28 15.58 -7.22
C ALA A 52 -8.41 14.53 -7.96
N LEU A 53 -8.80 13.25 -7.95
CA LEU A 53 -8.06 12.15 -8.56
C LEU A 53 -8.63 11.72 -9.92
N ARG A 54 -9.80 12.23 -10.34
CA ARG A 54 -10.49 11.80 -11.58
C ARG A 54 -9.67 11.97 -12.84
N ASP A 55 -8.90 13.05 -12.94
CA ASP A 55 -8.09 13.38 -14.11
C ASP A 55 -6.60 13.12 -13.87
N ALA A 56 -6.26 12.42 -12.79
CA ALA A 56 -4.88 12.21 -12.43
C ALA A 56 -4.24 11.13 -13.31
N THR A 57 -3.02 11.42 -13.79
CA THR A 57 -2.28 10.50 -14.65
C THR A 57 -1.84 9.24 -13.89
N ALA A 58 -2.03 8.09 -14.52
CA ALA A 58 -1.61 6.78 -14.04
C ALA A 58 -0.06 6.67 -13.91
N PRO A 59 0.51 6.55 -12.70
CA PRO A 59 1.94 6.33 -12.53
C PRO A 59 2.33 4.87 -12.77
N THR A 60 3.54 4.66 -13.28
CA THR A 60 4.20 3.34 -13.25
C THR A 60 4.99 3.21 -11.97
N LEU A 61 4.78 2.10 -11.25
CA LEU A 61 5.39 1.84 -9.95
C LEU A 61 6.13 0.50 -9.92
N ARG A 62 7.01 0.35 -8.94
CA ARG A 62 7.65 -0.93 -8.59
C ARG A 62 7.71 -1.09 -7.07
N LEU A 63 7.62 -2.32 -6.57
CA LEU A 63 7.89 -2.63 -5.17
C LEU A 63 9.37 -2.93 -4.98
N THR A 64 10.02 -2.28 -4.03
CA THR A 64 11.47 -2.40 -3.83
C THR A 64 11.91 -2.27 -2.38
N GLY A 65 12.92 -3.05 -2.01
CA GLY A 65 13.56 -3.05 -0.71
C GLY A 65 12.58 -3.30 0.45
N SER A 66 13.06 -3.00 1.64
CA SER A 66 12.26 -3.05 2.85
C SER A 66 12.74 -2.03 3.86
N GLY A 67 11.86 -1.69 4.79
CA GLY A 67 12.20 -0.88 5.94
C GLY A 67 11.21 -1.08 7.06
N THR A 68 11.42 -0.34 8.13
CA THR A 68 10.62 -0.47 9.35
C THR A 68 10.32 0.88 9.93
N PHE A 69 9.15 0.98 10.57
CA PHE A 69 8.86 1.99 11.58
C PHE A 69 8.28 1.28 12.81
N PRO A 70 8.06 1.95 13.94
CA PRO A 70 7.63 1.27 15.17
C PRO A 70 6.45 0.32 14.95
N GLY A 71 6.70 -0.98 15.17
CA GLY A 71 5.69 -2.03 15.07
C GLY A 71 5.37 -2.53 13.65
N VAL A 72 6.05 -2.07 12.59
CA VAL A 72 5.73 -2.44 11.20
C VAL A 72 6.97 -2.76 10.37
N LEU A 73 6.88 -3.83 9.58
CA LEU A 73 7.74 -4.12 8.44
C LEU A 73 6.98 -3.79 7.15
N TRP A 74 7.65 -3.08 6.24
CA TRP A 74 7.07 -2.66 4.97
C TRP A 74 8.03 -2.87 3.79
N ILE A 75 7.46 -2.93 2.60
CA ILE A 75 8.15 -2.93 1.30
C ILE A 75 7.98 -1.55 0.68
N GLY A 76 9.08 -0.99 0.17
CA GLY A 76 9.08 0.34 -0.45
C GLY A 76 8.38 0.33 -1.79
N VAL A 77 7.98 1.50 -2.24
CA VAL A 77 7.42 1.69 -3.58
C VAL A 77 8.28 2.73 -4.29
N ASP A 78 8.77 2.36 -5.46
CA ASP A 78 9.47 3.24 -6.37
C ASP A 78 8.51 3.71 -7.49
N GLY A 79 8.74 4.91 -8.00
CA GLY A 79 7.90 5.57 -9.01
C GLY A 79 7.21 6.87 -8.52
N PRO A 80 6.59 7.64 -9.44
CA PRO A 80 6.15 9.01 -9.20
C PRO A 80 4.78 9.07 -8.48
N LEU A 81 4.72 8.57 -7.24
CA LEU A 81 3.45 8.46 -6.51
C LEU A 81 3.06 9.70 -5.68
N HIS A 82 4.01 10.59 -5.41
CA HIS A 82 3.78 11.79 -4.59
C HIS A 82 2.69 12.73 -5.13
N PRO A 83 2.55 12.97 -6.45
CA PRO A 83 1.44 13.78 -6.98
C PRO A 83 0.06 13.22 -6.61
N LEU A 84 -0.16 11.91 -6.79
CA LEU A 84 -1.43 11.27 -6.38
C LEU A 84 -1.64 11.34 -4.86
N ALA A 85 -0.60 11.12 -4.07
CA ALA A 85 -0.70 11.19 -2.62
C ALA A 85 -1.12 12.59 -2.15
N ARG A 86 -0.54 13.65 -2.74
CA ARG A 86 -0.92 15.04 -2.45
C ARG A 86 -2.37 15.34 -2.82
N LEU A 87 -2.84 14.89 -3.98
CA LEU A 87 -4.25 15.03 -4.38
C LEU A 87 -5.19 14.30 -3.41
N ALA A 88 -4.76 13.15 -2.88
CA ALA A 88 -5.48 12.42 -1.83
C ALA A 88 -5.36 13.06 -0.43
N GLY A 89 -4.58 14.13 -0.26
CA GLY A 89 -4.42 14.87 1.01
C GLY A 89 -3.24 14.44 1.88
N ALA A 90 -2.22 13.76 1.32
CA ALA A 90 -1.01 13.42 2.05
C ALA A 90 -0.14 14.66 2.34
N ASP A 91 0.57 14.63 3.48
CA ASP A 91 1.57 15.64 3.83
C ASP A 91 2.94 15.37 3.15
N GLU A 92 3.91 16.27 3.37
CA GLU A 92 5.26 16.15 2.81
C GLU A 92 6.13 15.05 3.45
N ARG A 93 5.72 14.52 4.60
CA ARG A 93 6.44 13.45 5.31
C ARG A 93 5.97 12.06 4.88
N TRP A 94 4.87 11.97 4.13
CA TRP A 94 4.37 10.74 3.57
C TRP A 94 5.43 10.04 2.72
N ARG A 95 5.55 8.72 2.90
CA ARG A 95 6.46 7.87 2.15
C ARG A 95 5.69 6.66 1.66
N PRO A 96 5.76 6.34 0.36
CA PRO A 96 4.99 5.25 -0.20
C PRO A 96 5.57 3.91 0.26
N HIS A 97 4.70 3.08 0.84
CA HIS A 97 5.08 1.78 1.34
C HIS A 97 3.88 0.84 1.36
N LEU A 98 4.16 -0.46 1.37
CA LEU A 98 3.20 -1.54 1.52
C LEU A 98 3.53 -2.33 2.78
N THR A 99 2.59 -2.39 3.73
CA THR A 99 2.79 -3.10 5.00
C THR A 99 2.70 -4.61 4.83
N VAL A 100 3.76 -5.34 5.18
CA VAL A 100 3.85 -6.80 5.05
C VAL A 100 3.80 -7.55 6.38
N ALA A 101 4.20 -6.90 7.48
CA ALA A 101 4.04 -7.49 8.81
C ALA A 101 3.90 -6.42 9.90
N ARG A 102 3.30 -6.82 11.03
CA ARG A 102 3.18 -6.00 12.24
C ARG A 102 3.63 -6.78 13.47
N SER A 103 4.02 -6.05 14.51
CA SER A 103 4.30 -6.62 15.83
C SER A 103 3.95 -5.61 16.92
N ARG A 104 3.44 -6.12 18.05
CA ARG A 104 3.16 -5.32 19.26
C ARG A 104 4.32 -5.33 20.25
N ARG A 105 5.36 -6.14 20.00
CA ARG A 105 6.52 -6.22 20.87
C ARG A 105 7.35 -4.94 20.71
N ARG A 106 7.84 -4.40 21.83
CA ARG A 106 8.70 -3.19 21.83
C ARG A 106 10.06 -3.43 21.21
N ARG A 107 10.60 -4.65 21.30
CA ARG A 107 11.88 -5.06 20.70
C ARG A 107 11.60 -6.19 19.71
N VAL A 108 11.76 -5.90 18.43
CA VAL A 108 11.58 -6.85 17.33
C VAL A 108 12.83 -6.79 16.46
N ARG A 109 13.41 -7.95 16.17
CA ARG A 109 14.44 -8.06 15.14
C ARG A 109 13.72 -8.28 13.81
N TRP A 110 13.59 -7.21 13.03
CA TRP A 110 12.92 -7.27 11.74
C TRP A 110 13.81 -7.97 10.70
N PRO A 111 13.27 -8.88 9.87
CA PRO A 111 14.01 -9.40 8.74
C PRO A 111 14.25 -8.29 7.71
N HIS A 112 15.41 -8.33 7.07
CA HIS A 112 15.63 -7.57 5.84
C HIS A 112 15.06 -8.34 4.66
N VAL A 113 14.30 -7.65 3.82
CA VAL A 113 13.80 -8.15 2.54
C VAL A 113 14.54 -7.43 1.42
N GLY A 114 15.46 -8.14 0.76
CA GLY A 114 16.01 -7.73 -0.52
C GLY A 114 15.00 -8.06 -1.61
N PHE A 115 14.27 -7.07 -2.11
CA PHE A 115 13.21 -7.28 -3.07
C PHE A 115 13.25 -6.21 -4.16
N THR A 116 13.02 -6.61 -5.40
CA THR A 116 12.82 -5.71 -6.54
C THR A 116 11.84 -6.42 -7.46
N GLY A 117 10.58 -6.04 -7.37
CA GLY A 117 9.52 -6.69 -8.14
C GLY A 117 9.42 -6.17 -9.57
N ARG A 118 8.44 -6.68 -10.31
CA ARG A 118 8.04 -6.13 -11.62
C ARG A 118 7.44 -4.72 -11.50
N GLU A 119 7.50 -3.98 -12.61
CA GLU A 119 6.75 -2.74 -12.77
C GLU A 119 5.27 -3.00 -13.06
N TRP A 120 4.42 -2.07 -12.65
CA TRP A 120 3.02 -2.01 -13.07
C TRP A 120 2.51 -0.57 -13.11
N THR A 121 1.56 -0.33 -14.01
CA THR A 121 0.82 0.94 -14.08
C THR A 121 -0.37 0.90 -13.12
N VAL A 122 -0.54 1.93 -12.30
CA VAL A 122 -1.72 2.07 -11.45
C VAL A 122 -2.89 2.56 -12.29
N THR A 123 -3.97 1.79 -12.33
CA THR A 123 -5.15 2.11 -13.14
C THR A 123 -6.29 2.76 -12.35
N GLU A 124 -6.25 2.70 -11.02
CA GLU A 124 -7.32 3.22 -10.17
C GLU A 124 -6.86 3.55 -8.74
N VAL A 125 -7.59 4.46 -8.09
CA VAL A 125 -7.52 4.72 -6.65
C VAL A 125 -8.86 4.35 -6.02
N ALA A 126 -8.81 3.70 -4.85
CA ALA A 126 -9.99 3.32 -4.10
C ALA A 126 -10.06 4.07 -2.78
N LEU A 127 -11.25 4.54 -2.42
CA LEU A 127 -11.59 4.96 -1.07
C LEU A 127 -12.01 3.73 -0.27
N VAL A 128 -11.42 3.55 0.91
CA VAL A 128 -11.59 2.34 1.72
C VAL A 128 -12.01 2.72 3.13
N GLY A 129 -13.15 2.18 3.57
CA GLY A 129 -13.55 2.16 4.97
C GLY A 129 -12.86 1.00 5.68
N SER A 130 -12.34 1.25 6.88
CA SER A 130 -11.71 0.23 7.72
C SER A 130 -12.52 0.05 9.00
N ASP A 131 -12.96 -1.17 9.24
CA ASP A 131 -13.60 -1.58 10.49
C ASP A 131 -12.71 -2.62 11.20
N PRO A 132 -12.41 -2.47 12.50
CA PRO A 132 -11.58 -3.46 13.22
C PRO A 132 -12.15 -4.89 13.24
N SER A 133 -13.48 -5.03 13.18
CA SER A 133 -14.22 -6.30 13.21
C SER A 133 -14.53 -6.83 11.81
N ALA A 134 -14.88 -5.96 10.86
CA ALA A 134 -15.30 -6.36 9.50
C ALA A 134 -14.18 -6.26 8.45
N GLY A 135 -13.09 -5.57 8.75
CA GLY A 135 -11.95 -5.39 7.84
C GLY A 135 -12.13 -4.22 6.87
N TYR A 136 -11.54 -4.35 5.68
CA TYR A 136 -11.57 -3.30 4.66
C TYR A 136 -12.77 -3.46 3.73
N ARG A 137 -13.50 -2.36 3.52
CA ARG A 137 -14.59 -2.25 2.56
C ARG A 137 -14.28 -1.12 1.59
N VAL A 138 -14.28 -1.43 0.29
CA VAL A 138 -14.19 -0.39 -0.73
C VAL A 138 -15.50 0.40 -0.75
N LEU A 139 -15.40 1.72 -0.61
CA LEU A 139 -16.54 2.64 -0.61
C LEU A 139 -16.75 3.25 -2.00
N ASP A 140 -15.66 3.59 -2.68
CA ASP A 140 -15.68 4.19 -4.01
C ASP A 140 -14.35 3.91 -4.74
N ARG A 141 -14.34 4.05 -6.06
CA ARG A 141 -13.18 3.89 -6.95
C ARG A 141 -13.19 4.94 -8.04
N VAL A 142 -12.01 5.42 -8.38
CA VAL A 142 -11.81 6.33 -9.51
C VAL A 142 -10.72 5.77 -10.44
N PRO A 143 -10.98 5.64 -11.75
CA PRO A 143 -9.94 5.29 -12.70
C PRO A 143 -8.92 6.43 -12.80
N LEU A 144 -7.69 6.10 -13.17
CA LEU A 144 -6.66 7.06 -13.50
C LEU A 144 -6.48 7.09 -15.01
N SER A 145 -6.26 8.27 -15.58
CA SER A 145 -6.05 8.42 -17.03
C SER A 145 -4.72 7.82 -17.43
N THR A 146 -4.73 6.91 -18.40
CA THR A 146 -3.48 6.44 -18.99
C THR A 146 -2.99 7.45 -20.02
N PRO A 147 -1.67 7.61 -20.26
CA PRO A 147 -1.15 8.59 -21.22
C PRO A 147 -1.62 8.44 -22.68
N ASN A 148 -2.49 7.48 -22.99
CA ASN A 148 -3.03 7.20 -24.33
C ASN A 148 -4.58 7.24 -24.39
N ASP A 149 -5.25 7.72 -23.34
CA ASP A 149 -6.71 7.97 -23.35
C ASP A 149 -7.05 9.37 -23.88
#